data_AF-A0A2A4FPT8-F1
#
_entry.id   AF-A0A2A4FPT8-F1
#
_cell.length_a   1.000
_cell.length_b   1.000
_cell.length_c   1.000
_cell.angle_alpha   90.00
_cell.angle_beta   90.00
_cell.angle_gamma   90.00
#
_symmetry.space_group_name_H-M   'P 1'
#
loop_
_entity.id
_entity.type
_entity.pdbx_description
1 polymer ?
#
loop_
_entity_poly.entity_id
_entity_poly.type
_entity_poly.pdbx_seq_one_letter_code
_entity_poly.pdbx_strand_id
1 'polypeptide(L)'
;MINFAKFEIIGRIGEIDARPKVTLLSVCANYRRKGDDNEWQEDSHWNRVSVFSEGQRKHIADRAQVGDLVRIAGRLKDSSYERDGATHYTTDRIVEEFGILAPKGMPG
;
A
#
# COMPACT_ATOMS: atom_id res chain seq x y z
N MET A 1 15.10 -15.43 19.41
CA MET A 1 14.08 -14.37 19.60
C MET A 1 13.87 -13.70 18.26
N ILE A 2 12.62 -13.58 17.79
CA ILE A 2 12.29 -12.89 16.53
C ILE A 2 11.61 -11.57 16.91
N ASN A 3 12.20 -10.45 16.50
CA ASN A 3 11.63 -9.11 16.68
C ASN A 3 11.17 -8.59 15.32
N PHE A 4 10.08 -7.83 15.27
CA PHE A 4 9.54 -7.31 14.01
C PHE A 4 8.87 -5.94 14.19
N ALA A 5 8.88 -5.15 13.11
CA ALA A 5 8.04 -3.97 12.92
C ALA A 5 7.10 -4.25 11.73
N LYS A 6 5.79 -4.10 11.93
CA LYS A 6 4.77 -4.50 10.94
C LYS A 6 3.83 -3.36 10.58
N PHE A 7 3.19 -3.50 9.43
CA PHE A 7 2.06 -2.68 9.00
C PHE A 7 0.92 -3.56 8.48
N GLU A 8 -0.27 -2.98 8.46
CA GLU A 8 -1.45 -3.52 7.79
C GLU A 8 -2.21 -2.36 7.13
N ILE A 9 -2.68 -2.58 5.91
CA ILE A 9 -3.50 -1.64 5.14
C ILE A 9 -4.70 -2.41 4.61
N ILE A 10 -5.90 -1.92 4.90
CA ILE A 10 -7.12 -2.26 4.18
C ILE A 10 -7.53 -1.03 3.39
N GLY A 11 -7.55 -1.14 2.07
CA GLY A 11 -7.77 0.01 1.21
C GLY A 11 -7.94 -0.36 -0.25
N ARG A 12 -8.22 0.62 -1.10
CA ARG A 12 -8.40 0.39 -2.53
C ARG A 12 -7.13 0.68 -3.32
N ILE A 13 -6.80 -0.20 -4.26
CA ILE A 13 -5.68 0.01 -5.18
C ILE A 13 -6.00 1.22 -6.07
N GLY A 14 -5.14 2.24 -6.06
CA GLY A 14 -5.20 3.34 -7.02
C GLY A 14 -4.23 3.17 -8.19
N GLU A 15 -3.13 2.45 -7.98
CA GLU A 15 -2.10 2.25 -9.00
C GLU A 15 -1.40 0.89 -8.82
N ILE A 16 -1.07 0.27 -9.95
CA ILE A 16 -0.22 -0.93 -10.04
C ILE A 16 0.93 -0.61 -11.01
N ASP A 17 2.14 -0.41 -10.47
CA ASP A 17 3.37 -0.23 -11.27
C ASP A 17 4.21 -1.51 -11.19
N ALA A 18 4.04 -2.37 -12.20
CA ALA A 18 4.74 -3.64 -12.31
C ALA A 18 6.10 -3.48 -12.99
N ARG A 19 7.17 -3.87 -12.28
CA ARG A 19 8.56 -3.86 -12.78
C ARG A 19 9.14 -5.27 -12.73
N PRO A 20 10.26 -5.54 -13.44
CA PRO A 20 10.81 -6.90 -13.54
C PRO A 20 11.07 -7.61 -12.20
N LYS A 21 11.45 -6.87 -11.15
CA LYS A 21 11.81 -7.42 -9.83
C LYS A 21 10.93 -6.95 -8.67
N VAL A 22 9.99 -6.04 -8.92
CA VAL A 22 9.15 -5.44 -7.88
C VAL A 22 7.84 -4.97 -8.49
N THR A 23 6.74 -5.13 -7.78
CA THR A 23 5.48 -4.43 -8.10
C THR A 23 5.25 -3.39 -7.01
N LEU A 24 5.14 -2.12 -7.42
CA LEU A 24 4.76 -1.04 -6.51
C LEU A 24 3.25 -0.84 -6.58
N LEU A 25 2.60 -0.77 -5.42
CA LEU A 25 1.18 -0.47 -5.34
C LEU A 25 1.00 0.87 -4.60
N SER A 26 0.07 1.68 -5.07
CA SER A 26 -0.49 2.80 -4.31
C SER A 26 -1.87 2.40 -3.83
N VAL A 27 -2.09 2.41 -2.50
CA VAL A 27 -3.35 1.98 -1.88
C VAL A 27 -3.91 3.11 -1.03
N CYS A 28 -5.16 3.47 -1.28
CA CYS A 28 -5.88 4.48 -0.52
C CYS A 28 -6.60 3.86 0.67
N ALA A 29 -6.30 4.34 1.87
CA ALA A 29 -7.11 4.15 3.05
C ALA A 29 -7.92 5.43 3.30
N ASN A 30 -9.24 5.33 3.21
CA ASN A 30 -10.14 6.46 3.43
C ASN A 30 -10.59 6.48 4.88
N TYR A 31 -10.44 7.63 5.52
CA TYR A 31 -10.95 7.91 6.85
C TYR A 31 -12.01 9.01 6.76
N ARG A 32 -12.85 9.11 7.80
CA ARG A 32 -13.73 10.27 7.97
C ARG A 32 -13.20 11.10 9.12
N ARG A 33 -12.99 12.39 8.89
CA ARG A 33 -12.67 13.35 9.95
C ARG A 33 -13.73 14.44 10.00
N LYS A 34 -13.91 15.02 11.18
CA LYS A 34 -14.78 16.17 11.36
C LYS A 34 -13.97 17.44 11.11
N GLY A 35 -14.47 18.33 10.27
CA GLY A 35 -13.90 19.65 10.02
C GLY A 35 -14.26 20.66 11.11
N ASP A 36 -13.64 21.83 11.05
CA ASP A 36 -13.92 22.95 11.97
C ASP A 36 -15.34 23.50 11.79
N ASP A 37 -15.92 23.28 10.60
CA ASP A 37 -17.32 23.55 10.23
C ASP A 37 -18.31 22.53 10.81
N ASN A 38 -17.82 21.55 11.59
CA ASN A 38 -18.59 20.45 12.15
C ASN A 38 -19.16 19.48 11.09
N GLU A 39 -18.70 19.55 9.84
CA GLU A 39 -19.06 18.64 8.76
C GLU A 39 -18.09 17.46 8.66
N TRP A 40 -18.59 16.31 8.19
CA TRP A 40 -17.75 15.14 7.95
C TRP A 40 -17.10 15.22 6.57
N GLN A 41 -15.77 15.17 6.54
CA GLN A 41 -14.98 15.18 5.31
C GLN A 41 -14.29 13.84 5.12
N GLU A 42 -14.14 13.42 3.86
CA GLU A 42 -13.26 12.29 3.52
C GLU A 42 -11.80 12.71 3.68
N ASP A 43 -11.01 11.82 4.26
CA ASP A 43 -9.58 11.98 4.48
C ASP A 43 -8.84 10.78 3.88
N SER A 44 -8.38 10.94 2.64
CA SER A 44 -7.75 9.89 1.84
C SER A 44 -6.25 9.84 2.09
N HIS A 45 -5.77 8.73 2.64
CA HIS A 45 -4.34 8.49 2.88
C HIS A 45 -3.79 7.50 1.87
N TRP A 46 -2.93 7.98 0.97
CA TRP A 46 -2.27 7.16 -0.04
C TRP A 46 -0.98 6.55 0.49
N ASN A 47 -0.89 5.23 0.43
CA ASN A 47 0.23 4.45 0.96
C ASN A 47 0.91 3.68 -0.16
N ARG A 48 2.21 3.91 -0.35
CA ARG A 48 3.02 3.13 -1.29
C ARG A 48 3.59 1.88 -0.63
N VAL A 49 3.44 0.73 -1.26
CA VAL A 49 4.01 -0.55 -0.81
C VAL A 49 4.80 -1.23 -1.91
N SER A 50 5.78 -2.05 -1.52
CA SER A 50 6.68 -2.77 -2.42
C SER A 50 6.49 -4.28 -2.30
N VAL A 51 6.10 -4.93 -3.39
CA VAL A 51 5.93 -6.38 -3.46
C VAL A 51 7.12 -6.99 -4.22
N PHE A 52 7.98 -7.72 -3.51
CA PHE A 52 9.15 -8.38 -4.12
C PHE A 52 8.91 -9.86 -4.43
N SER A 53 8.11 -10.54 -3.61
CA SER A 53 7.81 -11.97 -3.78
C SER A 53 7.25 -12.25 -5.17
N GLU A 54 7.93 -13.10 -5.95
CA GLU A 54 7.52 -13.44 -7.31
C GLU A 54 6.10 -14.02 -7.37
N GLY A 55 5.77 -14.92 -6.42
CA GLY A 55 4.43 -15.51 -6.34
C GLY A 55 3.34 -14.46 -6.12
N GLN A 56 3.59 -13.47 -5.25
CA GLN A 56 2.63 -12.38 -5.03
C GLN A 56 2.55 -11.43 -6.22
N ARG A 57 3.69 -11.10 -6.85
CA ARG A 57 3.70 -10.27 -8.07
C ARG A 57 2.89 -10.92 -9.19
N LYS A 58 3.04 -12.24 -9.39
CA LYS A 58 2.24 -13.00 -10.35
C LYS A 58 0.76 -12.99 -9.98
N HIS A 59 0.42 -13.25 -8.72
CA HIS A 59 -0.97 -13.21 -8.26
C HIS A 59 -1.62 -11.84 -8.49
N ILE A 60 -0.91 -10.74 -8.18
CA ILE A 60 -1.38 -9.38 -8.44
C ILE A 60 -1.59 -9.16 -9.94
N ALA A 61 -0.62 -9.52 -10.78
CA ALA A 61 -0.72 -9.36 -12.23
C ALA A 61 -1.90 -10.14 -12.83
N ASP A 62 -2.18 -11.34 -12.31
CA ASP A 62 -3.22 -12.23 -12.84
C ASP A 62 -4.63 -11.88 -12.31
N ARG A 63 -4.74 -11.28 -11.12
CA ARG A 63 -6.01 -11.22 -10.38
C ARG A 63 -6.43 -9.84 -9.88
N ALA A 64 -5.49 -8.92 -9.67
CA ALA A 64 -5.80 -7.62 -9.09
C ALA A 64 -5.96 -6.55 -10.18
N GLN A 65 -6.82 -5.57 -9.91
CA GLN A 65 -6.97 -4.38 -10.74
C GLN A 65 -7.09 -3.11 -9.89
N VAL A 66 -6.87 -1.97 -10.54
CA VAL A 66 -7.13 -0.66 -9.92
C VAL A 66 -8.59 -0.57 -9.50
N GLY A 67 -8.81 -0.22 -8.23
CA GLY A 67 -10.11 -0.10 -7.59
C GLY A 67 -10.48 -1.26 -6.69
N ASP A 68 -9.78 -2.40 -6.73
CA ASP A 68 -10.04 -3.52 -5.83
C ASP A 68 -9.78 -3.14 -4.38
N LEU A 69 -10.64 -3.58 -3.48
CA LEU A 69 -10.42 -3.51 -2.03
C LEU A 69 -9.49 -4.65 -1.65
N VAL A 70 -8.36 -4.31 -1.02
CA VAL A 70 -7.32 -5.27 -0.66
C VAL A 70 -6.94 -5.16 0.80
N ARG A 71 -6.45 -6.26 1.36
CA ARG A 71 -5.68 -6.32 2.60
C ARG A 71 -4.21 -6.54 2.25
N ILE A 72 -3.34 -5.69 2.77
CA ILE A 72 -1.89 -5.79 2.62
C ILE A 72 -1.27 -5.76 4.01
N ALA A 73 -0.42 -6.73 4.31
CA ALA A 73 0.39 -6.70 5.53
C ALA A 73 1.83 -7.08 5.23
N GLY A 74 2.72 -6.67 6.13
CA GLY A 74 4.13 -6.98 6.01
C GLY A 74 4.96 -6.17 6.98
N ARG A 75 6.20 -5.89 6.60
CA ARG A 75 7.19 -5.26 7.48
C ARG A 75 7.55 -3.84 7.04
N LEU A 76 7.89 -3.04 8.04
CA LEU A 76 8.43 -1.69 7.85
C LEU A 76 9.95 -1.73 7.89
N LYS A 77 10.57 -0.86 7.10
CA LYS A 77 12.01 -0.59 7.16
C LYS A 77 12.23 0.90 6.90
N ASP A 78 12.81 1.60 7.86
CA ASP A 78 13.34 2.93 7.59
C ASP A 78 14.61 2.82 6.74
N SER A 79 14.69 3.64 5.70
CA SER A 79 15.78 3.63 4.73
C SER A 79 16.10 5.06 4.32
N SER A 80 17.33 5.28 3.87
CA SER A 80 17.73 6.54 3.27
C SER A 80 18.49 6.32 1.97
N TYR A 81 18.50 7.32 1.11
CA TYR A 81 19.31 7.34 -0.10
C TYR A 81 19.77 8.76 -0.40
N GLU A 82 20.93 8.88 -1.04
CA GLU A 82 21.46 10.16 -1.53
C GLU A 82 20.92 10.44 -2.94
N ARG A 83 20.43 11.66 -3.14
CA ARG A 83 20.05 12.16 -4.47
C ARG A 83 20.27 13.66 -4.52
N ASP A 84 20.88 14.14 -5.61
CA ASP A 84 21.11 15.57 -5.85
C ASP A 84 21.83 16.27 -4.68
N GLY A 85 22.71 15.54 -3.97
CA GLY A 85 23.49 16.05 -2.83
C GLY A 85 22.72 16.12 -1.49
N ALA A 86 21.52 15.56 -1.41
CA ALA A 86 20.72 15.50 -0.19
C ALA A 86 20.37 14.05 0.21
N THR A 87 20.39 13.79 1.52
CA THR A 87 19.89 12.55 2.10
C THR A 87 18.36 12.59 2.17
N HIS A 88 17.71 11.65 1.48
CA HIS A 88 16.26 11.46 1.56
C HIS A 88 15.95 10.30 2.51
N TYR A 89 15.12 10.55 3.52
CA TYR A 89 14.59 9.53 4.40
C TYR A 89 13.27 8.98 3.89
N THR A 90 13.09 7.67 4.02
CA THR A 90 11.92 6.95 3.55
C THR A 90 11.56 5.84 4.52
N THR A 91 10.29 5.47 4.54
CA THR A 91 9.83 4.25 5.22
C THR A 91 9.31 3.28 4.17
N ASP A 92 10.09 2.23 3.94
CA ASP A 92 9.74 1.14 3.04
C ASP A 92 8.69 0.23 3.71
N ARG A 93 7.59 0.01 2.99
CA ARG A 93 6.55 -0.97 3.35
C ARG A 93 6.70 -2.18 2.45
N ILE A 94 7.33 -3.24 2.96
CA ILE A 94 7.58 -4.47 2.21
C ILE A 94 6.44 -5.45 2.46
N VAL A 95 5.75 -5.82 1.39
CA VAL A 95 4.59 -6.72 1.44
C VAL A 95 5.05 -8.15 1.68
N GLU A 96 4.42 -8.80 2.67
CA GLU A 96 4.58 -10.22 2.98
C GLU A 96 3.27 -10.98 2.81
N GLU A 97 2.12 -10.30 2.96
CA GLU A 97 0.77 -10.83 2.76
C GLU A 97 -0.04 -9.87 1.87
N PHE A 98 -0.72 -10.42 0.86
CA PHE A 98 -1.61 -9.68 -0.03
C PHE A 98 -2.88 -10.50 -0.27
N GLY A 99 -4.04 -9.87 -0.13
CA GLY A 99 -5.33 -10.48 -0.44
C GLY A 99 -6.32 -9.48 -1.02
N ILE A 100 -7.05 -9.90 -2.05
CA ILE A 100 -8.19 -9.15 -2.60
C ILE A 100 -9.42 -9.50 -1.76
N LEU A 101 -10.03 -8.48 -1.16
CA LEU A 101 -11.23 -8.64 -0.32
C LEU A 101 -12.51 -8.46 -1.13
N ALA A 102 -12.53 -7.50 -2.06
CA ALA A 102 -13.67 -7.26 -2.93
C ALA A 102 -13.22 -6.61 -4.25
N PRO A 103 -13.87 -6.94 -5.38
CA PRO A 103 -13.56 -6.32 -6.66
C PRO A 103 -13.98 -4.84 -6.70
N LYS A 104 -13.41 -4.09 -7.64
CA LYS A 104 -13.86 -2.72 -7.98
C LYS A 104 -15.38 -2.65 -8.12
N GLY A 105 -15.99 -1.64 -7.49
CA GLY A 105 -17.43 -1.34 -7.64
C GLY A 105 -18.36 -2.11 -6.70
N MET A 106 -17.86 -3.08 -5.95
CA MET A 106 -18.62 -3.69 -4.85
C MET A 106 -18.52 -2.79 -3.61
N PRO A 107 -19.64 -2.43 -2.95
CA PRO A 107 -19.58 -1.80 -1.64
C PRO A 107 -18.86 -2.75 -0.68
N GLY A 108 -17.80 -2.26 -0.06
CA GLY A 108 -17.07 -2.98 0.99
C GLY A 108 -17.72 -2.78 2.34
#